data_AF-A0AAD9MR80-F1
#
_entry.id   AF-A0AAD9MR80-F1
#
_cell.length_a   1.000
_cell.length_b   1.000
_cell.length_c   1.000
_cell.angle_alpha   90.00
_cell.angle_beta   90.00
_cell.angle_gamma   90.00
#
_symmetry.space_group_name_H-M   'P 1'
#
loop_
_entity.id
_entity.type
_entity.pdbx_description
1 polymer ?
#
loop_
_entity_poly.entity_id
_entity_poly.type
_entity_poly.pdbx_seq_one_letter_code
_entity_poly.pdbx_strand_id
1 'polypeptide(L)'
;MMNIGYRIARSMFHFDCVVFHDVDMLTEDDRNFYTCADQPRHAGAYIDKYGYRLVYKDVFGGVTTFTNEQFLLVNGFSNVFYGWGGEDDDMLKRVLARGFTITRYPQTVARYKMIKHTGDQRNPYNFYGFMYNKYGIDQYEQDGVKNVEYTIHNVNNKSLYTWIYASIDTPLNNFTVYHGGCAENSIMLLEVPLADCARVCDGHDRCIAFVYSRAGCLLKADTCEFTYSADSQYLYVKKSFNGNNQTCFETILC
;
A
#
# COMPACT_ATOMS: atom_id res chain seq x y z
N MET A 1 2.03 1.82 -6.14
CA MET A 1 2.77 2.42 -7.29
C MET A 1 3.61 1.42 -8.08
N MET A 2 4.43 0.57 -7.43
CA MET A 2 5.35 -0.37 -8.11
C MET A 2 4.67 -1.28 -9.15
N ASN A 3 3.52 -1.87 -8.82
CA ASN A 3 2.73 -2.68 -9.75
C ASN A 3 2.30 -1.92 -11.02
N ILE A 4 1.92 -0.65 -10.87
CA ILE A 4 1.50 0.21 -12.00
C ILE A 4 2.69 0.43 -12.93
N GLY A 5 3.84 0.79 -12.37
CA GLY A 5 5.09 0.95 -13.13
C GLY A 5 5.45 -0.32 -13.90
N TYR A 6 5.36 -1.49 -13.27
CA TYR A 6 5.59 -2.78 -13.93
C TYR A 6 4.64 -3.03 -15.10
N ARG A 7 3.32 -2.84 -14.91
CA ARG A 7 2.33 -3.08 -15.96
C ARG A 7 2.53 -2.17 -17.17
N ILE A 8 2.83 -0.90 -16.93
CA ILE A 8 3.06 0.07 -18.01
C ILE A 8 4.39 -0.21 -18.70
N ALA A 9 5.46 -0.48 -17.95
CA ALA A 9 6.73 -0.84 -18.56
C ALA A 9 6.59 -2.08 -19.47
N ARG A 10 5.83 -3.09 -19.04
CA ARG A 10 5.59 -4.31 -19.85
C ARG A 10 4.74 -4.10 -21.09
N SER A 11 3.90 -3.06 -21.13
CA SER A 11 3.15 -2.73 -22.34
C SER A 11 4.00 -1.93 -23.33
N MET A 12 5.05 -1.27 -22.86
CA MET A 12 5.94 -0.43 -23.66
C MET A 12 7.20 -1.15 -24.15
N PHE A 13 7.73 -2.07 -23.34
CA PHE A 13 9.03 -2.69 -23.56
C PHE A 13 9.01 -4.19 -23.27
N HIS A 14 9.85 -4.91 -24.00
CA HIS A 14 10.23 -6.28 -23.66
C HIS A 14 11.49 -6.23 -22.79
N PHE A 15 11.41 -6.80 -21.59
CA PHE A 15 12.52 -6.92 -20.65
C PHE A 15 12.37 -8.22 -19.88
N ASP A 16 13.48 -8.82 -19.44
CA ASP A 16 13.46 -10.07 -18.66
C ASP A 16 13.50 -9.83 -17.15
N CYS A 17 13.98 -8.65 -16.77
CA CYS A 17 14.30 -8.27 -15.40
C CYS A 17 13.64 -6.95 -15.03
N VAL A 18 13.02 -6.88 -13.85
CA VAL A 18 12.53 -5.65 -13.24
C VAL A 18 13.33 -5.33 -11.99
N VAL A 19 13.68 -4.05 -11.84
CA VAL A 19 14.34 -3.50 -10.65
C VAL A 19 13.40 -2.47 -10.02
N PHE A 20 13.01 -2.68 -8.77
CA PHE A 20 12.32 -1.70 -7.95
C PHE A 20 13.36 -0.98 -7.11
N HIS A 21 13.33 0.35 -7.15
CA HIS A 21 14.44 1.15 -6.66
C HIS A 21 13.96 2.46 -6.05
N ASP A 22 14.27 2.66 -4.77
CA ASP A 22 14.07 3.94 -4.10
C ASP A 22 14.95 5.02 -4.71
N VAL A 23 14.36 6.15 -5.09
CA VAL A 23 15.04 7.22 -5.84
C VAL A 23 16.14 7.91 -5.02
N ASP A 24 16.12 7.77 -3.70
CA ASP A 24 17.08 8.34 -2.78
C ASP A 24 18.25 7.39 -2.45
N MET A 25 18.31 6.22 -3.06
CA MET A 25 19.41 5.28 -2.87
C MET A 25 20.37 5.31 -4.08
N LEU A 26 21.67 5.35 -3.83
CA LEU A 26 22.70 5.28 -4.88
C LEU A 26 23.71 4.21 -4.51
N THR A 27 24.00 3.29 -5.43
CA THR A 27 25.00 2.24 -5.18
C THR A 27 26.40 2.85 -5.09
N GLU A 28 27.20 2.39 -4.13
CA GLU A 28 28.58 2.86 -3.93
C GLU A 28 29.61 2.04 -4.73
N ASP A 29 29.18 0.95 -5.39
CA ASP A 29 30.07 -0.02 -6.03
C ASP A 29 29.43 -0.56 -7.33
N ASP A 30 30.17 -0.49 -8.44
CA ASP A 30 29.71 -0.90 -9.76
C ASP A 30 29.62 -2.42 -9.96
N ARG A 31 30.14 -3.20 -9.01
CA ARG A 31 30.00 -4.66 -8.98
C ARG A 31 28.64 -5.11 -8.43
N ASN A 32 27.85 -4.18 -7.89
CA ASN A 32 26.48 -4.44 -7.46
C ASN A 32 25.52 -4.35 -8.66
N PHE A 33 25.53 -5.38 -9.50
CA PHE A 33 24.82 -5.35 -10.77
C PHE A 33 23.29 -5.29 -10.61
N TYR A 34 22.68 -4.43 -11.42
CA TYR A 34 21.22 -4.26 -11.54
C TYR A 34 20.65 -5.30 -12.50
N THR A 35 20.89 -6.57 -12.15
CA THR A 35 20.48 -7.74 -12.91
C THR A 35 19.74 -8.71 -12.01
N CYS A 36 18.86 -9.47 -12.62
CA CYS A 36 18.12 -10.52 -11.94
C CYS A 36 18.97 -11.80 -11.79
N ALA A 37 18.52 -12.69 -10.90
CA ALA A 37 19.14 -13.97 -10.62
C ALA A 37 18.06 -15.05 -10.48
N ASP A 38 18.48 -16.30 -10.29
CA ASP A 38 17.57 -17.44 -10.11
C ASP A 38 16.65 -17.30 -8.89
N GLN A 39 17.03 -16.45 -7.94
CA GLN A 39 16.25 -16.07 -6.76
C GLN A 39 16.07 -14.55 -6.74
N PRO A 40 14.93 -14.02 -6.26
CA PRO A 40 14.75 -12.60 -6.02
C PRO A 40 15.93 -12.02 -5.22
N ARG A 41 16.41 -10.86 -5.65
CA ARG A 41 17.62 -10.26 -5.06
C ARG A 41 17.27 -9.01 -4.30
N HIS A 42 17.81 -8.90 -3.09
CA HIS A 42 17.84 -7.67 -2.32
C HIS A 42 19.17 -6.96 -2.60
N ALA A 43 19.17 -6.03 -3.56
CA ALA A 43 20.35 -5.25 -3.91
C ALA A 43 20.63 -4.17 -2.85
N GLY A 44 19.58 -3.47 -2.37
CA GLY A 44 19.63 -2.33 -1.44
C GLY A 44 19.91 -2.65 0.03
N ALA A 45 20.59 -3.77 0.32
CA ALA A 45 20.63 -4.36 1.66
C ALA A 45 21.42 -3.56 2.70
N TYR A 46 22.50 -2.90 2.30
CA TYR A 46 23.44 -2.27 3.24
C TYR A 46 23.53 -0.78 2.98
N ILE A 47 22.76 0.00 3.72
CA ILE A 47 22.69 1.45 3.55
C ILE A 47 23.50 2.20 4.61
N ASP A 48 24.10 3.33 4.25
CA ASP A 48 24.93 4.15 5.12
C ASP A 48 24.18 4.67 6.36
N LYS A 49 22.90 5.01 6.20
CA LYS A 49 22.00 5.46 7.30
C LYS A 49 21.93 4.46 8.46
N TYR A 50 22.08 3.17 8.19
CA TYR A 50 22.07 2.11 9.21
C TYR A 50 23.47 1.52 9.46
N GLY A 51 24.53 2.28 9.11
CA GLY A 51 25.92 1.85 9.29
C GLY A 51 26.30 0.63 8.45
N TYR A 52 25.69 0.49 7.26
CA TYR A 52 25.85 -0.66 6.37
C TYR A 52 25.52 -2.00 7.02
N ARG A 53 24.58 -2.02 7.97
CA ARG A 53 24.03 -3.23 8.59
C ARG A 53 22.59 -3.42 8.14
N LEU A 54 22.17 -4.68 8.06
CA LEU A 54 20.76 -5.00 7.92
C LEU A 54 20.02 -4.48 9.15
N VAL A 55 18.90 -3.77 8.94
CA VAL A 55 18.04 -3.30 10.03
C VAL A 55 17.44 -4.48 10.79
N TYR A 56 17.06 -5.53 10.05
CA TYR A 56 16.66 -6.84 10.54
C TYR A 56 16.94 -7.89 9.45
N LYS A 57 17.00 -9.17 9.82
CA LYS A 57 17.42 -10.27 8.93
C LYS A 57 16.58 -10.35 7.65
N ASP A 58 15.29 -10.11 7.80
CA ASP A 58 14.26 -10.32 6.79
C ASP A 58 13.88 -9.03 6.06
N VAL A 59 14.71 -7.98 6.14
CA VAL A 59 14.46 -6.74 5.39
C VAL A 59 14.60 -6.98 3.88
N PHE A 60 13.64 -6.48 3.10
CA PHE A 60 13.55 -6.67 1.66
C PHE A 60 13.06 -5.41 0.90
N GLY A 61 13.42 -4.23 1.42
CA GLY A 61 13.07 -2.92 0.82
C GLY A 61 14.23 -2.23 0.11
N GLY A 62 14.03 -0.96 -0.25
CA GLY A 62 15.07 -0.12 -0.86
C GLY A 62 15.31 -0.42 -2.33
N VAL A 63 16.05 -1.50 -2.63
CA VAL A 63 16.30 -1.93 -4.01
C VAL A 63 16.19 -3.44 -4.14
N THR A 64 15.23 -3.90 -4.94
CA THR A 64 14.96 -5.32 -5.18
C THR A 64 14.86 -5.63 -6.67
N THR A 65 15.24 -6.84 -7.06
CA THR A 65 15.19 -7.29 -8.45
C THR A 65 14.48 -8.62 -8.59
N PHE A 66 13.69 -8.75 -9.65
CA PHE A 66 12.92 -9.95 -9.98
C PHE A 66 12.95 -10.22 -11.47
N THR A 67 13.10 -11.49 -11.87
CA THR A 67 12.72 -11.87 -13.23
C THR A 67 11.22 -11.64 -13.41
N ASN A 68 10.78 -11.46 -14.65
CA ASN A 68 9.35 -11.36 -14.94
C ASN A 68 8.55 -12.55 -14.40
N GLU A 69 9.11 -13.75 -14.51
CA GLU A 69 8.49 -14.97 -14.01
C GLU A 69 8.35 -14.92 -12.48
N GLN A 70 9.43 -14.60 -11.75
CA GLN A 70 9.39 -14.47 -10.30
C GLN A 70 8.35 -13.43 -9.85
N PHE A 71 8.36 -12.24 -10.45
CA PHE A 71 7.44 -11.17 -10.07
C PHE A 71 5.97 -11.53 -10.33
N LEU A 72 5.68 -12.19 -11.43
CA LEU A 72 4.32 -12.66 -11.73
C LEU A 72 3.88 -13.84 -10.85
N LEU A 73 4.80 -14.73 -10.50
CA LEU A 73 4.53 -15.86 -9.62
C LEU A 73 4.15 -15.38 -8.21
N VAL A 74 4.82 -14.36 -7.68
CA VAL A 74 4.45 -13.77 -6.38
C VAL A 74 3.24 -12.81 -6.45
N ASN A 75 2.65 -12.66 -7.64
CA ASN A 75 1.59 -11.70 -7.94
C ASN A 75 1.97 -10.24 -7.62
N GLY A 76 3.24 -9.86 -7.76
CA GLY A 76 3.72 -8.52 -7.46
C GLY A 76 3.47 -8.05 -6.01
N PHE A 77 3.52 -6.73 -5.79
CA PHE A 77 3.32 -6.12 -4.47
C PHE A 77 1.84 -6.13 -4.07
N SER A 78 1.56 -6.11 -2.78
CA SER A 78 0.20 -5.84 -2.31
C SER A 78 -0.25 -4.42 -2.67
N ASN A 79 -1.54 -4.24 -3.00
CA ASN A 79 -2.13 -2.92 -3.27
C ASN A 79 -2.80 -2.30 -2.03
N VAL A 80 -2.74 -2.96 -0.86
CA VAL A 80 -3.44 -2.49 0.36
C VAL A 80 -2.57 -1.67 1.31
N PHE A 81 -1.28 -1.52 0.98
CA PHE A 81 -0.32 -0.74 1.77
C PHE A 81 -0.33 0.73 1.29
N TYR A 82 -0.89 1.59 2.14
CA TYR A 82 -0.91 3.04 1.98
C TYR A 82 -0.15 3.67 3.16
N GLY A 83 0.70 4.65 2.87
CA GLY A 83 1.63 5.18 3.86
C GLY A 83 2.98 4.46 3.84
N TRP A 84 3.83 4.78 4.83
CA TRP A 84 5.16 4.23 4.95
C TRP A 84 5.15 2.94 5.79
N GLY A 85 5.65 1.86 5.19
CA GLY A 85 6.05 0.64 5.90
C GLY A 85 5.12 -0.56 5.73
N GLY A 86 5.74 -1.74 5.76
CA GLY A 86 5.12 -3.06 5.76
C GLY A 86 4.95 -3.69 4.37
N GLU A 87 4.97 -2.90 3.28
CA GLU A 87 4.82 -3.40 1.91
C GLU A 87 5.98 -4.31 1.49
N ASP A 88 7.20 -3.97 1.92
CA ASP A 88 8.40 -4.77 1.63
C ASP A 88 8.41 -6.09 2.40
N ASP A 89 7.88 -6.08 3.62
CA ASP A 89 7.75 -7.29 4.46
C ASP A 89 6.68 -8.23 3.87
N ASP A 90 5.56 -7.69 3.37
CA ASP A 90 4.55 -8.47 2.64
C ASP A 90 5.14 -9.08 1.36
N MET A 91 5.91 -8.30 0.60
CA MET A 91 6.62 -8.81 -0.58
C MET A 91 7.56 -9.97 -0.23
N LEU A 92 8.35 -9.86 0.85
CA LEU A 92 9.21 -10.98 1.27
C LEU A 92 8.38 -12.23 1.58
N LYS A 93 7.25 -12.11 2.28
CA LYS A 93 6.41 -13.27 2.56
C LYS A 93 5.85 -13.91 1.31
N ARG A 94 5.44 -13.12 0.31
CA ARG A 94 5.00 -13.64 -1.00
C ARG A 94 6.12 -14.42 -1.69
N VAL A 95 7.34 -13.90 -1.66
CA VAL A 95 8.55 -14.58 -2.15
C VAL A 95 8.72 -15.94 -1.47
N LEU A 96 8.72 -15.96 -0.13
CA LEU A 96 8.89 -17.19 0.65
C LEU A 96 7.74 -18.18 0.45
N ALA A 97 6.49 -17.70 0.35
CA ALA A 97 5.30 -18.51 0.14
C ALA A 97 5.30 -19.23 -1.22
N ARG A 98 6.01 -18.68 -2.22
CA ARG A 98 6.22 -19.32 -3.53
C ARG A 98 7.49 -20.18 -3.58
N GLY A 99 8.12 -20.45 -2.43
CA GLY A 99 9.28 -21.33 -2.32
C GLY A 99 10.59 -20.70 -2.77
N PHE A 100 10.60 -19.39 -3.02
CA PHE A 100 11.83 -18.65 -3.28
C PHE A 100 12.55 -18.30 -1.97
N THR A 101 13.81 -17.98 -2.11
CA THR A 101 14.66 -17.36 -1.10
C THR A 101 15.12 -16.00 -1.62
N ILE A 102 15.75 -15.20 -0.76
CA ILE A 102 16.35 -13.94 -1.18
C ILE A 102 17.88 -14.06 -1.26
N THR A 103 18.45 -13.47 -2.29
CA THR A 103 19.91 -13.36 -2.43
C THR A 103 20.38 -11.94 -2.18
N ARG A 104 21.59 -11.81 -1.64
CA ARG A 104 22.28 -10.54 -1.39
C ARG A 104 23.72 -10.68 -1.84
N TYR A 105 24.27 -9.65 -2.47
CA TYR A 105 25.73 -9.57 -2.61
C TYR A 105 26.38 -9.36 -1.24
N PRO A 106 27.67 -9.67 -1.08
CA PRO A 106 28.40 -9.37 0.14
C PRO A 106 28.32 -7.89 0.51
N GLN A 107 28.37 -7.58 1.80
CA GLN A 107 28.33 -6.20 2.33
C GLN A 107 29.46 -5.30 1.77
N THR A 108 30.55 -5.88 1.29
CA THR A 108 31.64 -5.13 0.63
C THR A 108 31.29 -4.63 -0.76
N VAL A 109 30.20 -5.12 -1.37
CA VAL A 109 29.73 -4.78 -2.72
C VAL A 109 28.35 -4.11 -2.68
N ALA A 110 27.39 -4.64 -1.92
CA ALA A 110 26.01 -4.12 -1.90
C ALA A 110 25.81 -2.89 -0.99
N ARG A 111 26.76 -1.95 -1.01
CA ARG A 111 26.63 -0.69 -0.25
C ARG A 111 25.84 0.35 -1.02
N TYR A 112 25.00 1.07 -0.29
CA TYR A 112 24.23 2.19 -0.80
C TYR A 112 24.40 3.42 0.07
N LYS A 113 24.47 4.56 -0.62
CA LYS A 113 24.34 5.88 -0.03
C LYS A 113 22.89 6.33 -0.13
N MET A 114 22.28 6.67 1.01
CA MET A 114 20.96 7.30 1.03
C MET A 114 21.10 8.82 0.98
N ILE A 115 20.43 9.45 0.03
CA ILE A 115 20.28 10.91 -0.05
C ILE A 115 19.51 11.35 1.19
N LYS A 116 20.07 12.30 1.94
CA LYS A 116 19.46 12.73 3.20
C LYS A 116 18.13 13.44 2.94
N HIS A 117 17.08 12.95 3.56
CA HIS A 117 15.76 13.56 3.55
C HIS A 117 15.10 13.43 4.93
N THR A 118 14.13 14.29 5.23
CA THR A 118 13.21 14.10 6.36
C THR A 118 12.05 13.21 5.92
N GLY A 119 11.35 12.57 6.86
CA GLY A 119 10.13 11.82 6.52
C GLY A 119 9.11 12.73 5.81
N ASP A 120 8.45 12.21 4.77
CA ASP A 120 7.37 12.94 4.09
C ASP A 120 6.13 12.90 4.98
N GLN A 121 5.66 14.06 5.43
CA GLN A 121 4.44 14.17 6.24
C GLN A 121 3.19 13.67 5.51
N ARG A 122 3.22 13.61 4.17
CA ARG A 122 2.15 13.04 3.33
C ARG A 122 2.22 11.52 3.23
N ASN A 123 3.28 10.90 3.74
CA ASN A 123 3.47 9.45 3.78
C ASN A 123 3.53 8.96 5.24
N PRO A 124 2.40 8.99 5.97
CA PRO A 124 2.37 8.66 7.39
C PRO A 124 2.71 7.20 7.63
N TYR A 125 3.13 6.89 8.86
CA TYR A 125 3.41 5.51 9.28
C TYR A 125 2.18 4.61 9.11
N ASN A 126 2.34 3.50 8.39
CA ASN A 126 1.26 2.58 8.06
C ASN A 126 1.06 1.51 9.15
N PHE A 127 0.50 1.92 10.31
CA PHE A 127 0.21 0.99 11.42
C PHE A 127 -0.60 -0.24 10.97
N TYR A 128 -1.57 -0.05 10.08
CA TYR A 128 -2.40 -1.13 9.55
C TYR A 128 -1.63 -2.13 8.70
N GLY A 129 -0.70 -1.66 7.86
CA GLY A 129 0.17 -2.55 7.10
C GLY A 129 0.98 -3.48 8.00
N PHE A 130 1.51 -2.95 9.11
CA PHE A 130 2.22 -3.76 10.09
C PHE A 130 1.30 -4.76 10.81
N MET A 131 0.09 -4.35 11.19
CA MET A 131 -0.90 -5.25 11.79
C MET A 131 -1.39 -6.33 10.82
N TYR A 132 -1.64 -5.96 9.57
CA TYR A 132 -1.97 -6.87 8.48
C TYR A 132 -0.85 -7.90 8.29
N ASN A 133 0.41 -7.46 8.30
CA ASN A 133 1.52 -8.37 8.27
C ASN A 133 1.57 -9.32 9.47
N LYS A 134 1.18 -8.87 10.66
CA LYS A 134 1.33 -9.69 11.86
C LYS A 134 0.18 -10.66 12.07
N TYR A 135 -1.04 -10.27 11.69
CA TYR A 135 -2.28 -10.96 12.05
C TYR A 135 -3.25 -11.18 10.88
N GLY A 136 -2.97 -10.57 9.73
CA GLY A 136 -3.82 -10.67 8.55
C GLY A 136 -3.83 -12.07 7.96
N ILE A 137 -4.88 -12.35 7.19
CA ILE A 137 -4.95 -13.53 6.35
C ILE A 137 -4.24 -13.20 5.04
N ASP A 138 -3.32 -14.06 4.63
CA ASP A 138 -2.58 -13.90 3.39
C ASP A 138 -3.52 -13.95 2.18
N GLN A 139 -3.54 -12.88 1.38
CA GLN A 139 -4.37 -12.74 0.17
C GLN A 139 -3.54 -12.64 -1.11
N TYR A 140 -2.42 -13.35 -1.17
CA TYR A 140 -1.42 -13.18 -2.23
C TYR A 140 -1.98 -13.41 -3.64
N GLU A 141 -2.95 -14.32 -3.79
CA GLU A 141 -3.60 -14.58 -5.09
C GLU A 141 -4.65 -13.54 -5.46
N GLN A 142 -5.32 -12.95 -4.46
CA GLN A 142 -6.45 -12.04 -4.64
C GLN A 142 -6.02 -10.57 -4.70
N ASP A 143 -4.85 -10.23 -4.19
CA ASP A 143 -4.32 -8.86 -4.19
C ASP A 143 -2.89 -8.83 -4.74
N GLY A 144 -2.68 -8.06 -5.81
CA GLY A 144 -1.39 -7.95 -6.46
C GLY A 144 -1.37 -7.21 -7.80
N VAL A 145 -0.33 -7.46 -8.59
CA VAL A 145 -0.14 -6.83 -9.91
C VAL A 145 -1.24 -7.22 -10.92
N LYS A 146 -1.84 -8.41 -10.78
CA LYS A 146 -2.89 -8.87 -11.70
C LYS A 146 -4.18 -8.05 -11.59
N ASN A 147 -4.47 -7.48 -10.43
CA ASN A 147 -5.71 -6.76 -10.14
C ASN A 147 -5.48 -5.32 -9.64
N VAL A 148 -4.28 -4.77 -9.81
CA VAL A 148 -4.05 -3.34 -9.54
C VAL A 148 -4.93 -2.48 -10.46
N GLU A 149 -5.74 -1.62 -9.85
CA GLU A 149 -6.57 -0.62 -10.51
C GLU A 149 -5.90 0.75 -10.45
N TYR A 150 -5.91 1.48 -11.56
CA TYR A 150 -5.28 2.79 -11.69
C TYR A 150 -5.78 3.52 -12.93
N THR A 151 -5.70 4.84 -12.90
CA THR A 151 -5.99 5.73 -14.03
C THR A 151 -4.69 6.39 -14.47
N ILE A 152 -4.32 6.28 -15.75
CA ILE A 152 -3.16 6.99 -16.30
C ILE A 152 -3.61 8.39 -16.73
N HIS A 153 -2.94 9.42 -16.21
CA HIS A 153 -3.18 10.81 -16.62
C HIS A 153 -2.18 11.29 -17.66
N ASN A 154 -0.91 10.90 -17.54
CA ASN A 154 0.14 11.34 -18.46
C ASN A 154 1.31 10.36 -18.53
N VAL A 155 1.93 10.26 -19.71
CA VAL A 155 3.19 9.53 -19.95
C VAL A 155 4.11 10.46 -20.75
N ASN A 156 5.18 10.92 -20.10
CA ASN A 156 6.13 11.88 -20.66
C ASN A 156 7.51 11.23 -20.84
N ASN A 157 7.92 11.02 -22.08
CA ASN A 157 9.29 10.61 -22.39
C ASN A 157 10.24 11.80 -22.22
N LYS A 158 11.17 11.71 -21.27
CA LYS A 158 12.27 12.65 -21.07
C LYS A 158 13.56 12.03 -21.62
N SER A 159 14.59 12.85 -21.78
CA SER A 159 15.88 12.41 -22.34
C SER A 159 16.56 11.30 -21.53
N LEU A 160 16.31 11.21 -20.22
CA LEU A 160 16.95 10.24 -19.32
C LEU A 160 15.99 9.24 -18.67
N TYR A 161 14.68 9.45 -18.77
CA TYR A 161 13.67 8.60 -18.11
C TYR A 161 12.29 8.83 -18.72
N THR A 162 11.39 7.87 -18.55
CA THR A 162 9.96 8.07 -18.82
C THR A 162 9.25 8.39 -17.51
N TRP A 163 8.58 9.53 -17.46
CA TRP A 163 7.77 9.93 -16.32
C TRP A 163 6.32 9.56 -16.53
N ILE A 164 5.73 8.84 -15.59
CA ILE A 164 4.34 8.39 -15.64
C ILE A 164 3.58 9.05 -14.48
N TYR A 165 2.48 9.72 -14.81
CA TYR A 165 1.53 10.22 -13.82
C TYR A 165 0.26 9.38 -13.88
N ALA A 166 -0.03 8.72 -12.77
CA ALA A 166 -1.22 7.91 -12.59
C ALA A 166 -1.85 8.21 -11.23
N SER A 167 -3.17 8.11 -11.15
CA SER A 167 -3.89 8.02 -9.88
C SER A 167 -4.20 6.56 -9.58
N ILE A 168 -4.11 6.24 -8.30
CA ILE A 168 -4.90 5.17 -7.73
C ILE A 168 -6.17 5.85 -7.25
N ASP A 169 -7.24 5.71 -8.02
CA ASP A 169 -8.54 6.02 -7.46
C ASP A 169 -8.68 5.00 -6.32
N THR A 170 -8.82 5.48 -5.09
CA THR A 170 -9.49 4.67 -4.07
C THR A 170 -10.94 5.00 -4.29
N PRO A 171 -11.62 4.30 -5.23
CA PRO A 171 -13.05 4.46 -5.23
C PRO A 171 -13.48 4.00 -3.83
N LEU A 172 -14.22 4.86 -3.15
CA LEU A 172 -15.07 4.44 -2.05
C LEU A 172 -16.22 3.60 -2.65
N ASN A 173 -15.86 2.58 -3.43
CA ASN A 173 -16.75 1.62 -4.04
C ASN A 173 -17.50 0.99 -2.87
N ASN A 174 -18.83 1.01 -2.95
CA ASN A 174 -19.70 0.60 -1.86
C ASN A 174 -19.71 1.57 -0.67
N PHE A 175 -19.41 2.85 -0.83
CA PHE A 175 -19.84 3.85 0.15
C PHE A 175 -20.58 5.01 -0.51
N THR A 176 -21.54 5.55 0.24
CA THR A 176 -22.23 6.80 -0.07
C THR A 176 -21.70 7.87 0.87
N VAL A 177 -21.30 9.01 0.31
CA VAL A 177 -20.77 10.16 1.07
C VAL A 177 -21.85 11.20 1.23
N TYR A 178 -22.05 11.64 2.46
CA TYR A 178 -22.96 12.70 2.85
C TYR A 178 -22.18 13.82 3.54
N HIS A 179 -22.61 15.07 3.36
CA HIS A 179 -22.06 16.18 4.13
C HIS A 179 -22.67 16.19 5.53
N GLY A 180 -21.80 16.31 6.53
CA GLY A 180 -22.17 16.45 7.92
C GLY A 180 -21.61 15.42 8.87
N GLY A 181 -21.93 15.60 10.15
CA GLY A 181 -21.50 14.71 11.24
C GLY A 181 -22.61 13.76 11.71
N CYS A 182 -22.21 12.70 12.41
CA CYS A 182 -23.09 11.87 13.23
C CYS A 182 -22.52 11.67 14.65
N ALA A 183 -23.28 12.09 15.66
CA ALA A 183 -22.92 12.03 17.06
C ALA A 183 -23.47 10.71 17.59
N GLU A 184 -22.79 10.09 18.54
CA GLU A 184 -23.11 8.74 19.06
C GLU A 184 -22.52 7.58 18.26
N ASN A 185 -22.69 6.35 18.79
CA ASN A 185 -22.31 5.04 18.22
C ASN A 185 -20.86 4.88 17.67
N SER A 186 -19.95 5.77 18.08
CA SER A 186 -18.53 5.70 17.71
C SER A 186 -17.90 4.43 18.28
N ILE A 187 -17.30 3.64 17.41
CA ILE A 187 -16.50 2.46 17.78
C ILE A 187 -15.10 2.91 18.22
N MET A 188 -14.49 3.77 17.41
CA MET A 188 -13.08 4.13 17.53
C MET A 188 -12.79 5.44 16.79
N LEU A 189 -11.83 6.22 17.29
CA LEU A 189 -11.23 7.37 16.61
C LEU A 189 -9.87 6.97 16.02
N LEU A 190 -9.63 7.37 14.78
CA LEU A 190 -8.44 7.07 14.01
C LEU A 190 -7.89 8.34 13.35
N GLU A 191 -6.62 8.64 13.55
CA GLU A 191 -5.96 9.77 12.89
C GLU A 191 -5.35 9.31 11.56
N VAL A 192 -6.19 8.85 10.65
CA VAL A 192 -5.78 8.34 9.33
C VAL A 192 -6.47 9.08 8.19
N PRO A 193 -5.93 9.07 6.96
CA PRO A 193 -6.62 9.59 5.76
C PRO A 193 -8.00 8.98 5.49
N LEU A 194 -8.83 9.67 4.70
CA LEU A 194 -10.20 9.25 4.37
C LEU A 194 -10.29 7.83 3.76
N ALA A 195 -9.41 7.51 2.83
CA ALA A 195 -9.37 6.21 2.17
C ALA A 195 -9.02 5.08 3.16
N ASP A 196 -8.12 5.36 4.10
CA ASP A 196 -7.73 4.41 5.13
C ASP A 196 -8.86 4.21 6.13
N CYS A 197 -9.57 5.28 6.49
CA CYS A 197 -10.77 5.21 7.31
C CYS A 197 -11.83 4.28 6.71
N ALA A 198 -12.06 4.37 5.39
CA ALA A 198 -12.99 3.49 4.70
C ALA A 198 -12.56 2.03 4.73
N ARG A 199 -11.29 1.76 4.47
CA ARG A 199 -10.71 0.42 4.52
C ARG A 199 -10.76 -0.20 5.91
N VAL A 200 -10.50 0.58 6.96
CA VAL A 200 -10.65 0.11 8.35
C VAL A 200 -12.12 -0.17 8.65
N CYS A 201 -13.03 0.68 8.17
CA CYS A 201 -14.45 0.39 8.31
C CYS A 201 -14.84 -0.91 7.58
N ASP A 202 -14.34 -1.14 6.37
CA ASP A 202 -14.59 -2.38 5.61
C ASP A 202 -14.10 -3.63 6.32
N GLY A 203 -12.90 -3.60 6.89
CA GLY A 203 -12.32 -4.74 7.61
C GLY A 203 -12.80 -4.92 9.05
N HIS A 204 -13.64 -4.04 9.57
CA HIS A 204 -14.12 -4.11 10.96
C HIS A 204 -15.58 -4.61 11.00
N ASP A 205 -15.82 -5.78 11.60
CA ASP A 205 -17.12 -6.48 11.59
C ASP A 205 -18.31 -5.63 12.05
N ARG A 206 -18.07 -4.71 12.98
CA ARG A 206 -19.12 -3.82 13.51
C ARG A 206 -19.25 -2.49 12.77
N CYS A 207 -18.34 -2.17 11.86
CA CYS A 207 -18.35 -0.85 11.22
C CYS A 207 -19.27 -0.85 10.00
N ILE A 208 -20.27 0.03 10.01
CA ILE A 208 -21.21 0.19 8.89
C ILE A 208 -21.20 1.61 8.30
N ALA A 209 -20.55 2.55 8.99
CA ALA A 209 -20.29 3.91 8.51
C ALA A 209 -19.11 4.52 9.28
N PHE A 210 -18.69 5.72 8.88
CA PHE A 210 -17.72 6.52 9.64
C PHE A 210 -17.93 8.02 9.40
N VAL A 211 -17.43 8.86 10.32
CA VAL A 211 -17.34 10.31 10.15
C VAL A 211 -15.88 10.70 9.95
N TYR A 212 -15.59 11.49 8.93
CA TYR A 212 -14.26 11.97 8.61
C TYR A 212 -14.18 13.49 8.74
N SER A 213 -13.14 13.99 9.41
CA SER A 213 -12.88 15.42 9.58
C SER A 213 -11.38 15.68 9.74
N ARG A 214 -11.00 16.95 9.97
CA ARG A 214 -9.62 17.32 10.33
C ARG A 214 -9.13 16.69 11.64
N ALA A 215 -10.05 16.33 12.54
CA ALA A 215 -9.72 15.64 13.79
C ALA A 215 -9.55 14.13 13.60
N GLY A 216 -9.69 13.63 12.37
CA GLY A 216 -9.59 12.21 12.05
C GLY A 216 -10.94 11.56 11.74
N CYS A 217 -10.93 10.25 11.84
CA CYS A 217 -11.93 9.29 11.40
C CYS A 217 -12.60 8.63 12.62
N LEU A 218 -13.92 8.74 12.74
CA LEU A 218 -14.73 8.10 13.76
C LEU A 218 -15.52 6.97 13.14
N LEU A 219 -15.12 5.72 13.36
CA LEU A 219 -15.87 4.55 12.90
C LEU A 219 -17.20 4.43 13.66
N LYS A 220 -18.25 3.96 12.98
CA LYS A 220 -19.63 3.95 13.49
C LYS A 220 -20.21 2.54 13.45
N ALA A 221 -20.83 2.16 14.56
CA ALA A 221 -21.48 0.86 14.71
C ALA A 221 -22.89 0.79 14.11
N ASP A 222 -23.51 1.95 13.87
CA ASP A 222 -24.84 2.05 13.28
C ASP A 222 -24.90 3.22 12.27
N THR A 223 -25.91 3.20 11.39
CA THR A 223 -26.21 4.28 10.46
C THR A 223 -26.97 5.39 11.18
N CYS A 224 -26.89 6.60 10.63
CA CYS A 224 -27.55 7.76 11.21
C CYS A 224 -28.74 8.12 10.33
N GLU A 225 -29.92 8.33 10.93
CA GLU A 225 -31.11 8.77 10.20
C GLU A 225 -30.93 10.19 9.65
N PHE A 226 -30.17 11.05 10.34
CA PHE A 226 -29.94 12.44 9.97
C PHE A 226 -28.50 12.88 10.26
N THR A 227 -27.91 13.73 9.41
CA THR A 227 -26.62 14.39 9.69
C THR A 227 -26.87 15.70 10.46
N TYR A 228 -26.21 15.88 11.61
CA TYR A 228 -26.51 17.00 12.52
C TYR A 228 -25.78 18.31 12.17
N SER A 229 -24.97 18.32 11.11
CA SER A 229 -24.18 19.48 10.71
C SER A 229 -24.17 19.61 9.18
N ALA A 230 -24.47 20.79 8.64
CA ALA A 230 -24.26 21.09 7.21
C ALA A 230 -22.82 21.54 6.92
N ASP A 231 -21.94 21.46 7.90
CA ASP A 231 -20.56 21.92 7.78
C ASP A 231 -19.76 21.02 6.84
N SER A 232 -19.27 21.63 5.76
CA SER A 232 -18.44 20.99 4.74
C SER A 232 -17.18 20.30 5.27
N GLN A 233 -16.74 20.62 6.49
CA GLN A 233 -15.55 20.02 7.10
C GLN A 233 -15.76 18.59 7.64
N TYR A 234 -17.02 18.15 7.76
CA TYR A 234 -17.37 16.79 8.18
C TYR A 234 -17.96 16.01 7.01
N LEU A 235 -17.43 14.82 6.77
CA LEU A 235 -17.96 13.86 5.82
C LEU A 235 -18.50 12.66 6.58
N TYR A 236 -19.77 12.34 6.40
CA TYR A 236 -20.35 11.09 6.86
C TYR A 236 -20.32 10.10 5.69
N VAL A 237 -19.66 8.96 5.88
CA VAL A 237 -19.44 7.98 4.82
C VAL A 237 -20.02 6.65 5.25
N LYS A 238 -21.02 6.17 4.50
CA LYS A 238 -21.83 5.00 4.85
C LYS A 238 -21.63 3.89 3.84
N LYS A 239 -21.52 2.63 4.27
CA LYS A 239 -21.47 1.49 3.36
C LYS A 239 -22.75 1.36 2.53
N SER A 240 -22.62 1.15 1.23
CA SER A 240 -23.69 0.85 0.29
C SER A 240 -23.91 -0.66 0.27
N PHE A 241 -25.08 -1.11 0.73
CA PHE A 241 -25.45 -2.52 0.73
C PHE A 241 -26.23 -2.83 -0.54
N ASN A 242 -25.62 -3.54 -1.50
CA ASN A 242 -26.32 -4.06 -2.68
C ASN A 242 -26.88 -5.46 -2.37
N GLY A 243 -28.17 -5.52 -1.99
CA GLY A 243 -28.99 -6.74 -2.07
C GLY A 243 -29.08 -7.61 -0.81
N ASN A 244 -30.29 -7.65 -0.24
CA ASN A 244 -30.93 -8.74 0.51
C ASN A 244 -30.16 -9.47 1.62
N ASN A 245 -29.41 -8.76 2.45
CA ASN A 245 -29.20 -9.14 3.84
C ASN A 245 -29.13 -7.87 4.70
N GLN A 246 -30.27 -7.18 4.80
CA GLN A 246 -30.51 -6.33 5.95
C GLN A 246 -30.77 -7.24 7.14
N THR A 247 -29.76 -7.46 7.98
CA THR A 247 -30.04 -7.64 9.41
C THR A 247 -30.52 -6.29 9.93
N CYS A 248 -31.84 -6.09 9.87
CA CYS A 248 -32.51 -5.14 10.74
C CYS A 248 -32.18 -5.55 12.18
N PHE A 249 -31.50 -4.68 12.92
CA PHE A 249 -31.71 -4.63 14.35
C PHE A 249 -32.74 -3.53 14.59
N GLU A 250 -33.98 -3.96 14.86
CA GLU A 250 -35.03 -3.13 15.44
C GLU A 250 -34.49 -2.48 16.72
N THR A 251 -34.67 -1.17 16.90
CA THR A 251 -35.74 -0.59 17.71
C THR A 251 -35.70 0.92 17.45
N ILE A 252 -36.78 1.60 17.04
CA ILE A 252 -37.99 1.88 17.82
C ILE A 252 -39.20 2.07 16.88
N LEU A 253 -40.31 1.40 17.25
CA LEU A 253 -41.71 1.47 16.80
C LEU A 253 -42.06 0.80 15.44
N CYS A 254 -42.87 -0.26 15.29
CA CYS A 254 -43.82 -1.04 16.14
C CYS A 254 -44.21 -0.55 17.54
#